data_AF-A0A498C853-F1
#
_entry.id   AF-A0A498C853-F1
#
_cell.length_a   1.000
_cell.length_b   1.000
_cell.length_c   1.000
_cell.angle_alpha   90.00
_cell.angle_beta   90.00
_cell.angle_gamma   90.00
#
_symmetry.space_group_name_H-M   'P 1'
#
loop_
_entity.id
_entity.type
_entity.pdbx_description
1 polymer ?
#
loop_
_entity_poly.entity_id
_entity_poly.type
_entity_poly.pdbx_seq_one_letter_code
_entity_poly.pdbx_strand_id
1 'polypeptide(L)'
;MKSSVESQSSGLDKAKIIVAIALVFGAIAGFHYYGDEPLLFRVLGLLAVVAAAGGVMMTTAAGQAVWQFARTSRQELRKVVWPNRQETLQTTLIVFVMVVLVALFLWLVDLLAGWGIGRIIGLGV
;
A
#
# COMPACT_ATOMS: atom_id res chain seq x y z
N MET A 1 26.56 -18.67 -17.66
CA MET A 1 26.10 -18.20 -18.99
C MET A 1 26.15 -16.67 -18.96
N LYS A 2 26.63 -16.05 -20.04
CA LYS A 2 27.36 -14.78 -20.07
C LYS A 2 26.58 -13.54 -19.60
N SER A 3 27.36 -12.69 -18.93
CA SER A 3 27.22 -11.26 -18.72
C SER A 3 26.86 -10.47 -19.99
N SER A 4 25.58 -10.29 -20.25
CA SER A 4 25.05 -9.25 -21.14
C SER A 4 23.72 -8.73 -20.59
N VAL A 5 23.76 -8.10 -19.42
CA VAL A 5 22.82 -6.99 -19.15
C VAL A 5 23.43 -5.80 -19.87
N GLU A 6 23.17 -5.74 -21.17
CA GLU A 6 23.65 -4.71 -22.07
C GLU A 6 23.16 -3.34 -21.57
N SER A 7 24.07 -2.62 -20.93
CA SER A 7 23.95 -1.24 -20.46
C SER A 7 23.90 -0.24 -21.64
N GLN A 8 23.05 -0.48 -22.63
CA GLN A 8 23.04 0.31 -23.87
C GLN A 8 21.97 1.43 -23.89
N SER A 9 21.13 1.55 -22.86
CA SER A 9 20.09 2.60 -22.76
C SER A 9 20.16 3.47 -21.49
N SER A 10 21.11 3.20 -20.58
CA SER A 10 21.22 3.85 -19.25
C SER A 10 21.35 5.38 -19.31
N GLY A 11 22.07 5.91 -20.30
CA GLY A 11 22.26 7.36 -20.45
C GLY A 11 21.01 8.09 -20.93
N LEU A 12 20.31 7.52 -21.92
CA LEU A 12 19.08 8.09 -22.48
C LEU A 12 17.92 8.05 -21.48
N ASP A 13 17.84 6.98 -20.69
CA ASP A 13 16.82 6.83 -19.66
C ASP A 13 17.03 7.83 -18.51
N LYS A 14 18.28 7.98 -18.04
CA LYS A 14 18.67 9.02 -17.08
C LYS A 14 18.39 10.42 -17.63
N ALA A 15 18.71 10.68 -18.90
CA ALA A 15 18.43 11.98 -19.53
C ALA A 15 16.92 12.28 -19.58
N LYS A 16 16.07 11.30 -19.93
CA LYS A 16 14.61 11.46 -19.91
C LYS A 16 14.08 11.79 -18.51
N ILE A 17 14.62 11.14 -17.48
CA ILE A 17 14.24 11.42 -16.08
C ILE A 17 14.64 12.85 -15.70
N ILE A 18 15.85 13.28 -16.04
CA ILE A 18 16.33 14.65 -15.79
C ILE A 18 15.44 15.67 -16.52
N VAL A 19 15.07 15.40 -17.78
CA VAL A 19 14.17 16.25 -18.57
C VAL A 19 12.77 16.31 -17.94
N ALA A 20 12.23 15.18 -17.47
CA ALA A 20 10.94 15.15 -16.79
C ALA A 20 10.97 15.95 -15.48
N ILE A 21 12.04 15.84 -14.70
CA ILE A 21 12.25 16.63 -13.48
C ILE A 21 12.34 18.12 -13.82
N ALA A 22 13.14 18.48 -14.83
CA ALA A 22 13.28 19.87 -15.29
C ALA A 22 11.94 20.46 -15.78
N LEU A 23 11.12 19.67 -16.49
CA LEU A 23 9.77 20.07 -16.90
C LEU A 23 8.88 20.38 -15.70
N VAL A 24 8.92 19.55 -14.65
CA VAL A 24 8.12 19.78 -13.43
C VAL A 24 8.59 21.04 -12.70
N PHE A 25 9.90 21.23 -12.53
CA PHE A 25 10.43 22.46 -11.92
C PHE A 25 10.10 23.71 -12.76
N GLY A 26 10.20 23.61 -14.08
CA GLY A 26 9.78 24.67 -15.00
C GLY A 26 8.28 24.98 -14.90
N ALA A 27 7.44 23.96 -14.72
CA ALA A 27 6.00 24.12 -14.51
C ALA A 27 5.69 24.87 -13.21
N ILE A 28 6.39 24.53 -12.11
CA ILE A 28 6.23 25.18 -10.81
C ILE A 28 6.68 26.66 -10.89
N ALA A 29 7.84 26.92 -11.50
CA ALA A 29 8.35 28.27 -11.68
C ALA A 29 7.45 29.11 -12.60
N GLY A 30 6.99 28.54 -13.72
CA GLY A 30 6.05 29.18 -14.63
C GLY A 30 4.71 29.47 -13.96
N PHE A 31 4.22 28.55 -13.13
CA PHE A 31 3.03 28.78 -12.30
C PHE A 31 3.24 29.99 -11.40
N HIS A 32 4.40 30.14 -10.74
CA HIS A 32 4.66 31.27 -9.85
C HIS A 32 4.86 32.61 -10.58
N TYR A 33 5.41 32.59 -11.80
CA TYR A 33 5.70 33.80 -12.58
C TYR A 33 4.44 34.39 -13.24
N TYR A 34 3.54 33.56 -13.75
CA TYR A 34 2.25 33.99 -14.33
C TYR A 34 1.19 34.23 -13.24
N GLY A 35 1.58 34.94 -12.18
CA GLY A 35 0.75 35.25 -11.01
C GLY A 35 -0.47 36.10 -11.33
N ASP A 36 -0.34 36.99 -12.32
CA ASP A 36 -1.31 38.04 -12.64
C ASP A 36 -2.33 37.64 -13.74
N GLU A 37 -2.18 36.46 -14.35
CA GLU A 37 -3.09 35.95 -15.39
C GLU A 37 -4.33 35.23 -14.78
N PRO A 38 -5.44 35.09 -15.54
CA PRO A 38 -6.61 34.36 -15.07
C PRO A 38 -6.26 32.91 -14.74
N LEU A 39 -6.80 32.44 -13.62
CA LEU A 39 -6.50 31.13 -13.02
C LEU A 39 -6.67 29.94 -13.99
N LEU A 40 -7.59 30.04 -14.94
CA LEU A 40 -7.86 29.02 -15.96
C LEU A 40 -6.65 28.69 -16.84
N PHE A 41 -5.99 29.71 -17.39
CA PHE A 41 -4.85 29.51 -18.31
C PHE A 41 -3.64 28.89 -17.61
N ARG A 42 -3.42 29.32 -16.36
CA ARG A 42 -2.33 28.83 -15.52
C ARG A 42 -2.51 27.36 -15.13
N VAL A 43 -3.73 26.95 -14.75
CA VAL A 43 -4.03 25.54 -14.43
C VAL A 43 -3.97 24.67 -15.67
N LEU A 44 -4.50 25.13 -16.81
CA LEU A 44 -4.41 24.39 -18.08
C LEU A 44 -2.95 24.19 -18.52
N GLY A 45 -2.12 25.22 -18.43
CA GLY A 45 -0.69 25.13 -18.74
C GLY A 45 0.02 24.14 -17.81
N LEU A 46 -0.25 24.21 -16.50
CA LEU A 46 0.30 23.26 -15.53
C LEU A 46 -0.10 21.82 -15.85
N LEU A 47 -1.38 21.58 -16.11
CA LEU A 47 -1.89 20.25 -16.45
C LEU A 47 -1.25 19.71 -17.73
N ALA A 48 -1.06 20.56 -18.75
CA ALA A 48 -0.39 20.18 -19.99
C ALA A 48 1.07 19.77 -19.75
N VAL A 49 1.83 20.53 -18.95
CA VAL A 49 3.23 20.21 -18.64
C VAL A 49 3.34 18.96 -17.78
N VAL A 50 2.46 18.78 -16.80
CA VAL A 50 2.40 17.56 -15.98
C VAL A 50 2.06 16.34 -16.84
N ALA A 51 1.12 16.46 -17.77
CA ALA A 51 0.78 15.38 -18.70
C ALA A 51 1.97 15.03 -19.60
N ALA A 52 2.69 16.03 -20.13
CA ALA A 52 3.89 15.82 -20.92
C ALA A 52 5.01 15.14 -20.11
N ALA A 53 5.27 15.60 -18.88
CA ALA A 53 6.27 14.99 -17.99
C ALA A 53 5.89 13.54 -17.62
N GLY A 54 4.61 13.29 -17.35
CA GLY A 54 4.07 11.94 -17.15
C GLY A 54 4.25 11.05 -18.39
N GLY A 55 3.97 11.59 -19.58
CA GLY A 55 4.20 10.90 -20.85
C GLY A 55 5.68 10.51 -21.04
N VAL A 56 6.61 11.44 -20.79
CA VAL A 56 8.05 11.16 -20.84
C VAL A 56 8.44 10.05 -19.86
N MET A 57 7.97 10.13 -18.62
CA MET A 57 8.16 9.10 -17.57
C MET A 57 7.64 7.72 -17.97
N MET A 58 6.51 7.63 -18.67
CA MET A 58 5.97 6.34 -19.14
C MET A 58 6.85 5.70 -20.23
N THR A 59 7.63 6.49 -20.97
CA THR A 59 8.60 5.98 -21.96
C THR A 59 9.94 5.55 -21.37
N THR A 60 10.14 5.74 -20.07
CA THR A 60 11.35 5.36 -19.32
C THR A 60 11.30 3.87 -18.94
N ALA A 61 12.46 3.22 -18.77
CA ALA A 61 12.52 1.81 -18.37
C ALA A 61 11.80 1.55 -17.03
N ALA A 62 11.91 2.49 -16.08
CA ALA A 62 11.17 2.45 -14.82
C ALA A 62 9.64 2.49 -15.03
N GLY A 63 9.15 3.35 -15.93
CA GLY A 63 7.72 3.45 -16.25
C GLY A 63 7.17 2.17 -16.87
N GLN A 64 7.91 1.57 -17.80
CA GLN A 64 7.55 0.29 -18.41
C GLN A 64 7.60 -0.87 -17.40
N ALA A 65 8.57 -0.87 -16.47
CA ALA A 65 8.65 -1.87 -15.41
C ALA A 65 7.44 -1.81 -14.46
N VAL A 66 7.02 -0.61 -14.06
CA VAL A 66 5.81 -0.42 -13.24
C VAL A 66 4.55 -0.90 -13.98
N TRP A 67 4.43 -0.58 -15.28
CA TRP A 67 3.32 -1.04 -16.09
C TRP A 67 3.26 -2.57 -16.20
N GLN A 68 4.41 -3.19 -16.45
CA GLN A 68 4.53 -4.64 -16.52
C GLN A 68 4.21 -5.28 -15.16
N PHE A 69 4.70 -4.71 -14.05
CA PHE A 69 4.40 -5.15 -12.70
C PHE A 69 2.90 -5.04 -12.38
N ALA A 70 2.24 -3.95 -12.77
CA ALA A 70 0.80 -3.82 -12.59
C ALA A 70 0.02 -4.89 -13.37
N ARG A 71 0.47 -5.20 -14.59
CA ARG A 71 -0.14 -6.25 -15.43
C ARG A 71 0.04 -7.64 -14.84
N THR A 72 1.23 -7.99 -14.38
CA THR A 72 1.51 -9.29 -13.74
C THR A 72 0.81 -9.40 -12.39
N SER A 73 0.78 -8.34 -11.59
CA SER A 73 0.05 -8.30 -10.31
C SER A 73 -1.43 -8.60 -10.49
N ARG A 74 -2.07 -8.05 -11.54
CA ARG A 74 -3.46 -8.37 -11.87
C ARG A 74 -3.67 -9.84 -12.25
N GLN A 75 -2.66 -10.48 -12.86
CA GLN A 75 -2.72 -11.92 -13.18
C GLN A 75 -2.57 -12.77 -11.91
N GLU A 76 -1.71 -12.39 -10.97
CA GLU A 76 -1.57 -13.07 -9.68
C GLU A 76 -2.79 -12.89 -8.78
N LEU A 77 -3.40 -11.71 -8.75
CA LEU A 77 -4.63 -11.46 -8.02
C LEU A 77 -5.80 -12.35 -8.48
N ARG A 78 -5.80 -12.80 -9.75
CA ARG A 78 -6.78 -13.76 -10.25
C ARG A 78 -6.56 -15.18 -9.75
N LYS A 79 -5.35 -15.52 -9.30
CA LYS A 79 -5.04 -16.81 -8.68
C LYS A 79 -5.42 -16.84 -7.20
N VAL A 80 -5.74 -15.68 -6.60
CA VAL A 80 -6.22 -15.62 -5.23
C VAL A 80 -7.63 -16.23 -5.19
N VAL A 81 -7.69 -17.46 -4.70
CA VAL A 81 -8.94 -18.11 -4.37
C VAL A 81 -9.42 -17.49 -3.06
N TRP A 82 -10.44 -16.64 -3.15
CA TRP A 82 -11.07 -16.11 -1.96
C TRP A 82 -11.85 -17.24 -1.27
N PRO A 83 -11.69 -17.40 0.06
CA PRO A 83 -12.32 -18.49 0.78
C PRO A 83 -13.83 -18.39 0.68
N ASN A 84 -14.49 -19.54 0.62
CA ASN A 84 -15.95 -19.58 0.62
C ASN A 84 -16.46 -19.14 2.01
N ARG A 85 -17.69 -18.61 2.07
CA ARG A 85 -18.34 -18.22 3.34
C ARG A 85 -18.39 -19.38 4.32
N GLN A 86 -18.55 -20.61 3.82
CA GLN A 86 -18.57 -21.83 4.65
C GLN A 86 -17.21 -22.11 5.32
N GLU A 87 -16.11 -22.02 4.58
CA GLU A 87 -14.75 -22.23 5.12
C GLU A 87 -14.36 -21.14 6.13
N THR A 88 -14.75 -19.90 5.83
CA THR A 88 -14.53 -18.75 6.72
C THR A 88 -15.28 -18.92 8.04
N LEU A 89 -16.55 -19.33 7.98
CA LEU A 89 -17.37 -19.59 9.17
C LEU A 89 -16.85 -20.78 9.96
N GLN A 90 -16.45 -21.87 9.30
CA GLN A 90 -15.88 -23.03 9.98
C GLN A 90 -14.63 -22.65 10.77
N THR A 91 -13.71 -21.91 10.16
CA THR A 91 -12.47 -21.47 10.82
C THR A 91 -12.78 -20.52 11.97
N THR A 92 -13.71 -19.57 11.77
CA THR A 92 -14.15 -18.65 12.83
C THR A 92 -14.79 -19.38 14.00
N LEU A 93 -15.61 -20.40 13.73
CA LEU A 93 -16.28 -21.19 14.76
C LEU A 93 -15.29 -22.02 15.58
N ILE A 94 -14.27 -22.60 14.94
CA ILE A 94 -13.18 -23.29 15.64
C ILE A 94 -12.47 -22.33 16.61
N VAL A 95 -12.09 -21.14 16.13
CA VAL A 95 -11.43 -20.11 16.97
C VAL A 95 -12.37 -19.65 18.09
N PHE A 96 -13.66 -19.46 17.80
CA PHE A 96 -14.65 -19.06 18.79
C PHE A 96 -14.79 -20.09 19.92
N VAL A 97 -14.86 -21.38 19.59
CA VAL A 97 -14.89 -22.46 20.58
C VAL A 97 -13.62 -22.44 21.44
N MET A 98 -12.44 -22.28 20.83
CA MET A 98 -11.18 -22.18 21.57
C MET A 98 -11.18 -21.01 22.56
N VAL A 99 -11.66 -19.83 22.13
CA VAL A 99 -11.76 -18.64 22.99
C VAL A 99 -12.73 -18.88 24.15
N VAL A 100 -13.90 -19.47 23.90
CA VAL A 100 -14.88 -19.79 24.96
C VAL A 100 -14.30 -20.76 25.99
N LEU A 101 -13.56 -21.79 25.55
CA LEU A 101 -12.92 -22.74 26.46
C LEU A 101 -11.89 -22.05 27.36
N VAL A 102 -11.02 -21.21 26.79
CA VAL A 102 -10.02 -20.46 27.57
C VAL A 102 -10.70 -19.47 28.53
N ALA A 103 -11.72 -18.75 28.06
CA ALA A 103 -12.47 -17.81 28.89
C ALA A 103 -13.15 -18.51 30.09
N LEU A 104 -13.76 -19.68 29.86
CA LEU A 104 -14.37 -20.47 30.94
C LEU A 104 -13.34 -21.00 31.93
N PHE A 105 -12.18 -21.46 31.44
CA PHE A 105 -11.10 -21.92 32.30
C PHE A 105 -10.57 -20.79 33.19
N LEU A 106 -10.27 -19.63 32.60
CA LEU A 106 -9.81 -18.47 33.37
C LEU A 106 -10.86 -18.02 34.39
N TRP A 107 -12.11 -17.90 33.97
CA TRP A 107 -13.22 -17.56 34.87
C TRP A 107 -13.31 -18.50 36.09
N LEU A 108 -13.16 -19.81 35.87
CA LEU A 108 -13.14 -20.78 36.96
C LEU A 108 -11.94 -20.57 37.90
N VAL A 109 -10.76 -20.30 37.35
CA VAL A 109 -9.57 -19.99 38.14
C VAL A 109 -9.76 -18.71 38.96
N ASP A 110 -10.35 -17.67 38.38
CA ASP A 110 -10.66 -16.41 39.06
C ASP A 110 -11.64 -16.62 40.22
N LEU A 111 -12.66 -17.47 40.04
CA LEU A 111 -13.59 -17.88 41.10
C LEU A 111 -12.88 -18.59 42.25
N LEU A 112 -12.01 -19.55 41.94
CA LEU A 112 -11.24 -20.29 42.96
C LEU A 112 -10.25 -19.37 43.68
N ALA A 113 -9.56 -18.51 42.95
CA ALA A 113 -8.62 -17.55 43.49
C ALA A 113 -9.34 -16.53 44.39
N GLY A 114 -10.46 -15.97 43.94
CA GLY A 114 -11.29 -15.05 44.72
C GLY A 114 -11.82 -15.68 46.02
N TRP A 115 -12.32 -16.92 45.93
CA TRP A 115 -12.73 -17.68 47.11
C TRP A 115 -11.58 -17.91 48.10
N GLY A 116 -10.41 -18.32 47.59
CA GLY A 116 -9.21 -18.55 48.42
C GLY A 116 -8.73 -17.28 49.11
N ILE A 117 -8.68 -16.16 48.38
CA ILE A 117 -8.28 -14.86 48.92
C ILE A 117 -9.30 -14.37 49.97
N GLY A 118 -10.61 -14.52 49.73
CA GLY A 118 -11.65 -14.16 50.69
C GLY A 118 -11.50 -14.89 52.03
N ARG A 119 -11.14 -16.19 52.01
CA ARG A 119 -10.85 -16.97 53.22
C ARG A 119 -9.64 -16.45 53.99
N ILE A 120 -8.62 -15.93 53.31
CA ILE A 120 -7.39 -15.43 53.94
C ILE A 120 -7.60 -14.03 54.53
N ILE A 121 -8.34 -13.15 53.84
CA ILE A 121 -8.57 -11.77 54.28
C ILE A 121 -9.62 -11.69 55.42
N GLY A 122 -10.28 -12.80 55.75
CA GLY A 122 -11.31 -12.83 56.80
C GLY A 122 -12.62 -12.14 56.39
N LEU A 123 -12.69 -11.67 55.15
CA LEU A 123 -13.92 -11.37 54.45
C LEU A 123 -14.54 -12.72 54.04
N GLY A 124 -15.11 -13.41 55.03
CA GLY A 124 -16.10 -14.43 54.74
C GLY A 124 -17.18 -13.78 53.87
N VAL A 125 -17.45 -14.40 52.73
CA VAL A 125 -18.80 -14.28 52.15
C VAL A 125 -19.80 -14.70 53.22
#